data_AF-A0A2S9G179-F1
#
_entry.id   AF-A0A2S9G179-F1
#
_cell.length_a   1.000
_cell.length_b   1.000
_cell.length_c   1.000
_cell.angle_alpha   90.00
_cell.angle_beta   90.00
_cell.angle_gamma   90.00
#
_symmetry.space_group_name_H-M   'P 1'
#
loop_
_entity.id
_entity.type
_entity.pdbx_description
1 polymer ?
#
loop_
_entity_poly.entity_id
_entity_poly.type
_entity_poly.pdbx_seq_one_letter_code
_entity_poly.pdbx_strand_id
1 'polypeptide(L)'
;GLLYIVDAGAKELVEFDLSSKVRNTIATGLPVGAPPGVEPKPPKGMPPFSGPQGPFAGVTSGPDGTLYVSADGDGSVLAVRRV
;
A
#
# COMPACT_ATOMS: atom_id res chain seq x y z
N GLY A 1 4.15 4.76 -19.40
CA GLY A 1 3.13 5.15 -18.40
C GLY A 1 3.51 4.51 -17.08
N LEU A 2 3.29 5.21 -15.97
CA LEU A 2 3.65 4.73 -14.64
C LEU A 2 2.44 4.06 -13.97
N LEU A 3 2.67 2.90 -13.38
CA LEU A 3 1.75 2.22 -12.49
C LEU A 3 2.27 2.35 -11.06
N TYR A 4 1.44 2.85 -10.15
CA TYR A 4 1.76 2.91 -8.73
C TYR A 4 1.05 1.80 -7.98
N ILE A 5 1.81 1.07 -7.15
CA ILE A 5 1.35 -0.13 -6.46
C ILE A 5 1.70 0.02 -4.98
N VAL A 6 0.73 -0.18 -4.10
CA VAL A 6 1.01 -0.41 -2.68
C VAL A 6 1.24 -1.90 -2.50
N ASP A 7 2.47 -2.28 -2.21
CA ASP A 7 2.79 -3.65 -1.83
C ASP A 7 2.57 -3.79 -0.31
N ALA A 8 1.39 -4.29 0.06
CA ALA A 8 1.01 -4.45 1.47
C ALA A 8 1.85 -5.51 2.21
N GLY A 9 2.43 -6.47 1.49
CA GLY A 9 3.30 -7.50 2.08
C GLY A 9 4.68 -6.96 2.39
N ALA A 10 5.28 -6.25 1.44
CA ALA A 10 6.59 -5.59 1.61
C ALA A 10 6.50 -4.27 2.40
N LYS A 11 5.29 -3.70 2.53
CA LYS A 11 5.03 -2.36 3.10
C LYS A 11 5.76 -1.26 2.32
N GLU A 12 5.66 -1.33 1.00
CA GLU A 12 6.34 -0.45 0.06
C GLU A 12 5.36 0.25 -0.88
N LEU A 13 5.70 1.47 -1.29
CA LEU A 13 5.10 2.11 -2.47
C LEU A 13 6.05 1.89 -3.65
N VAL A 14 5.53 1.23 -4.69
CA VAL A 14 6.28 0.84 -5.88
C VAL A 14 5.80 1.68 -7.07
N GLU A 15 6.76 2.21 -7.82
CA GLU A 15 6.56 2.76 -9.15
C GLU A 15 7.03 1.72 -10.17
N PHE A 16 6.16 1.38 -11.11
CA PHE A 16 6.48 0.48 -12.21
C PHE A 16 6.28 1.18 -13.55
N ASP A 17 7.34 1.27 -14.34
CA ASP A 17 7.26 1.80 -15.69
C ASP A 17 6.81 0.71 -16.66
N LEU A 18 5.60 0.89 -17.21
CA LEU A 18 5.00 -0.07 -18.14
C LEU A 18 5.76 -0.20 -19.47
N SER A 19 6.59 0.78 -19.83
CA SER A 19 7.38 0.77 -21.07
C SER A 19 8.71 0.05 -20.90
N SER A 20 9.54 0.53 -19.96
CA SER A 20 10.87 -0.02 -19.69
C SER A 20 10.85 -1.30 -18.83
N LYS A 21 9.72 -1.61 -18.19
CA LYS A 21 9.54 -2.71 -17.21
C LYS A 21 10.40 -2.56 -15.96
N VAL A 22 10.86 -1.34 -15.67
CA VAL A 22 11.64 -1.05 -14.47
C VAL A 22 10.71 -0.92 -13.27
N ARG A 23 11.09 -1.57 -12.16
CA ARG A 23 10.46 -1.47 -10.83
C ARG A 23 11.34 -0.61 -9.93
N ASN A 24 10.78 0.46 -9.37
CA ASN A 24 11.43 1.30 -8.37
C ASN A 24 10.59 1.29 -7.08
N THR A 25 11.23 1.06 -5.93
CA THR A 25 10.60 1.30 -4.63
C THR A 25 10.79 2.78 -4.28
N ILE A 26 9.70 3.52 -4.11
CA ILE A 26 9.73 4.98 -3.90
C ILE A 26 9.36 5.41 -2.48
N ALA A 27 8.77 4.51 -1.69
CA ALA A 27 8.65 4.64 -0.24
C ALA A 27 8.67 3.25 0.42
N THR A 28 9.15 3.17 1.66
CA THR A 28 9.20 1.93 2.46
C THR A 28 8.66 2.19 3.86
N GLY A 29 8.37 1.13 4.61
CA GLY A 29 7.89 1.25 5.99
C GLY A 29 6.47 1.83 6.06
N LEU A 30 5.64 1.58 5.04
CA LEU A 30 4.26 2.04 5.04
C LEU A 30 3.51 1.44 6.25
N PRO A 31 2.63 2.21 6.91
CA PRO A 31 1.85 1.74 8.06
C PRO A 31 0.66 0.86 7.63
N VAL A 32 0.95 -0.15 6.80
CA VAL A 32 -0.02 -1.12 6.28
C VAL A 32 0.09 -2.43 7.06
N GLY A 33 -1.06 -2.98 7.43
CA GLY A 33 -1.19 -4.22 8.20
C GLY A 33 -0.69 -4.10 9.64
N ALA A 34 -0.40 -5.25 10.24
CA ALA A 34 0.01 -5.31 11.65
C ALA A 34 1.33 -4.57 11.91
N PRO A 35 1.49 -3.92 13.08
CA PRO A 35 2.72 -3.23 13.44
C PRO A 35 3.91 -4.19 13.60
N PRO A 36 5.17 -3.69 13.58
CA PRO A 36 6.35 -4.52 13.76
C PRO A 36 6.27 -5.38 15.04
N GLY A 37 6.64 -6.65 14.92
CA GLY A 37 6.61 -7.62 16.03
C GLY A 37 5.23 -8.23 16.33
N VAL A 38 4.17 -7.82 15.62
CA VAL A 38 2.84 -8.43 15.73
C VAL A 38 2.61 -9.42 14.59
N GLU A 39 2.40 -10.69 14.93
CA GLU A 39 1.93 -11.70 14.00
C GLU A 39 0.41 -11.51 13.78
N PRO A 40 -0.05 -11.21 12.55
CA PRO A 40 -1.47 -11.05 12.28
C PRO A 40 -2.24 -12.34 12.59
N LYS A 41 -3.46 -12.21 13.11
CA LYS A 41 -4.41 -13.32 13.28
C LYS A 41 -5.62 -13.04 12.40
N PRO A 42 -5.56 -13.39 11.10
CA PRO A 42 -6.63 -13.03 10.18
C PRO A 42 -7.93 -13.67 10.63
N PRO A 43 -9.03 -12.91 10.73
CA PRO A 43 -10.33 -13.50 11.01
C PRO A 43 -10.65 -14.51 9.91
N LYS A 44 -11.31 -15.63 10.26
CA LYS A 44 -11.85 -16.52 9.23
C LYS A 44 -12.84 -15.73 8.38
N GLY A 45 -12.94 -16.09 7.09
CA GLY A 45 -13.97 -15.52 6.23
C GLY A 45 -15.34 -15.65 6.88
N MET A 46 -16.11 -14.57 6.86
CA MET A 46 -17.47 -14.51 7.36
C MET A 46 -18.39 -14.06 6.23
N PRO A 47 -19.57 -14.66 6.04
CA PRO A 47 -20.52 -14.16 5.05
C PRO A 47 -20.79 -12.66 5.24
N PRO A 48 -20.83 -11.83 4.17
CA PRO A 48 -20.72 -12.19 2.75
C PRO A 48 -19.29 -12.18 2.17
N PHE A 49 -18.26 -12.03 3.00
CA PHE A 49 -16.87 -11.87 2.56
C PHE A 49 -16.18 -13.21 2.31
N SER A 50 -15.59 -13.35 1.11
CA SER A 50 -14.79 -14.51 0.74
C SER A 50 -13.38 -14.42 1.34
N GLY A 51 -13.14 -15.20 2.39
CA GLY A 51 -11.80 -15.39 2.96
C GLY A 51 -11.40 -14.39 4.06
N PRO A 52 -10.19 -14.57 4.63
CA PRO A 52 -9.70 -13.70 5.69
C PRO A 52 -9.47 -12.27 5.19
N GLN A 53 -9.83 -11.30 6.03
CA GLN A 53 -9.55 -9.90 5.76
C GLN A 53 -8.06 -9.64 5.99
N GLY A 54 -7.30 -9.48 4.90
CA GLY A 54 -5.90 -9.11 4.93
C GLY A 54 -5.70 -7.59 5.07
N PRO A 55 -4.43 -7.14 5.11
CA PRO A 55 -4.11 -5.72 5.08
C PRO A 55 -4.70 -5.06 3.83
N PHE A 56 -5.16 -3.82 3.98
CA PHE A 56 -5.71 -3.05 2.87
C PHE A 56 -5.12 -1.65 2.81
N ALA A 57 -4.91 -1.17 1.59
CA ALA A 57 -4.41 0.16 1.31
C ALA A 57 -5.00 0.66 -0.02
N GLY A 58 -5.13 1.98 -0.14
CA GLY A 58 -5.49 2.65 -1.38
C GLY A 58 -4.36 3.57 -1.84
N VAL A 59 -4.28 3.82 -3.14
CA VAL A 59 -3.36 4.80 -3.71
C VAL A 59 -4.05 5.62 -4.80
N THR A 60 -3.82 6.92 -4.81
CA THR A 60 -4.28 7.83 -5.87
C THR A 60 -3.30 8.98 -6.09
N SER A 61 -3.36 9.61 -7.26
CA SER A 61 -2.57 10.78 -7.61
C SER A 61 -3.39 12.06 -7.49
N GLY A 62 -2.83 13.08 -6.84
CA GLY A 62 -3.32 14.45 -6.90
C GLY A 62 -2.96 15.14 -8.23
N PRO A 63 -3.58 16.29 -8.55
CA PRO A 63 -3.29 17.06 -9.76
C PRO A 63 -1.85 17.58 -9.84
N ASP A 64 -1.17 17.72 -8.70
CA ASP A 64 0.23 18.14 -8.59
C ASP A 64 1.22 16.97 -8.66
N GLY A 65 0.75 15.75 -8.92
CA GLY A 65 1.56 14.54 -8.95
C GLY A 65 1.86 13.94 -7.57
N THR A 66 1.39 14.54 -6.47
CA THR A 66 1.48 13.93 -5.14
C THR A 66 0.73 12.61 -5.09
N LEU A 67 1.35 11.57 -4.53
CA LEU A 67 0.66 10.31 -4.29
C LEU A 67 0.09 10.31 -2.88
N TYR A 68 -1.19 9.98 -2.75
CA TYR A 68 -1.85 9.78 -1.46
C TYR A 68 -2.05 8.29 -1.23
N VAL A 69 -1.57 7.81 -0.08
CA VAL A 69 -1.69 6.40 0.33
C VAL A 69 -2.50 6.32 1.60
N SER A 70 -3.63 5.59 1.58
CA SER A 70 -4.36 5.26 2.79
C SER A 70 -3.81 3.96 3.39
N ALA A 71 -3.65 3.93 4.71
CA ALA A 71 -3.01 2.83 5.41
C ALA A 71 -3.86 2.37 6.60
N ASP A 72 -4.17 1.08 6.64
CA ASP A 72 -5.05 0.47 7.63
C ASP A 72 -4.39 0.20 8.99
N GLY A 73 -3.06 0.17 9.06
CA GLY A 73 -2.33 -0.21 10.27
C GLY A 73 -2.43 0.82 11.38
N ASP A 74 -2.32 2.11 11.05
CA ASP A 74 -2.47 3.22 12.00
C ASP A 74 -3.62 4.18 11.64
N GLY A 75 -4.32 3.94 10.52
CA GLY A 75 -5.42 4.78 10.04
C GLY A 75 -4.98 6.08 9.38
N SER A 76 -3.69 6.23 9.06
CA SER A 76 -3.15 7.45 8.42
C SER A 76 -3.44 7.53 6.91
N VAL A 77 -3.33 8.75 6.39
CA VAL A 77 -3.20 9.02 4.94
C VAL A 77 -1.87 9.75 4.73
N LEU A 78 -0.97 9.11 4.00
CA LEU A 78 0.37 9.65 3.71
C LEU A 78 0.36 10.42 2.39
N ALA A 79 1.06 11.55 2.36
CA ALA A 79 1.38 12.26 1.12
C ALA A 79 2.85 11.99 0.75
N VAL A 80 3.06 11.35 -0.40
CA VAL A 80 4.39 11.03 -0.93
C VAL A 80 4.69 11.95 -2.10
N ARG A 81 5.80 12.68 -2.00
CA ARG A 81 6.28 13.64 -3.00
C ARG A 81 7.76 13.37 -3.28
N ARG A 82 8.19 13.52 -4.53
CA ARG A 82 9.62 13.63 -4.85
C ARG A 82 10.09 15.01 -4.37
N VAL A 83 11.20 15.03 -3.64
CA VAL A 83 11.94 16.25 -3.27
C VAL A 83 13.10 16.46 -4.22
#